data_AF-A0A093IHF4-F1
#
_entry.id   AF-A0A093IHF4-F1
#
_cell.length_a   1.000
_cell.length_b   1.000
_cell.length_c   1.000
_cell.angle_alpha   90.00
_cell.angle_beta   90.00
_cell.angle_gamma   90.00
#
_symmetry.space_group_name_H-M   'P 1'
#
loop_
_entity.id
_entity.type
_entity.pdbx_description
1 polymer ?
#
loop_
_entity_poly.entity_id
_entity_poly.type
_entity_poly.pdbx_seq_one_letter_code
_entity_poly.pdbx_strand_id
1 'polypeptide(L)'
;MLEDPDELAVLEEIQQELILQEQSVIEEYERSQQFDEECLNAMLDGLDASDKIICPACRKNNLTVRNHFVFCQCGLCIGTEGMTEEKLRSLLEQTVTEHSHRCSQSPEFTVTSGMEEEASLLMSCPV
;
A
#
# COMPACT_ATOMS: atom_id res chain seq x y z
N MET A 1 20.56 42.47 -45.72
CA MET A 1 21.68 41.59 -46.13
C MET A 1 21.07 40.21 -46.26
N LEU A 2 21.29 39.52 -47.39
CA LEU A 2 20.91 38.12 -47.52
C LEU A 2 21.89 37.34 -46.63
N GLU A 3 21.39 36.55 -45.68
CA GLU A 3 22.22 35.66 -44.87
C GLU A 3 22.94 34.68 -45.80
N ASP A 4 24.20 34.37 -45.47
CA ASP A 4 25.03 33.48 -46.28
C ASP A 4 24.42 32.07 -46.26
N PRO A 5 24.17 31.44 -47.42
CA PRO A 5 23.46 30.17 -47.49
C PRO A 5 24.20 29.02 -46.77
N ASP A 6 25.53 29.10 -46.67
CA ASP A 6 26.31 28.10 -45.93
C ASP A 6 26.15 28.29 -44.42
N GLU A 7 26.11 29.54 -43.92
CA GLU A 7 25.81 29.85 -42.52
C GLU A 7 24.41 29.38 -42.11
N LEU A 8 23.41 29.56 -42.98
CA LEU A 8 22.04 29.15 -42.72
C LEU A 8 21.90 27.61 -42.62
N ALA A 9 22.63 26.87 -43.46
CA ALA A 9 22.63 25.40 -43.42
C ALA A 9 23.22 24.85 -42.11
N VAL A 10 24.29 25.47 -41.59
CA VAL A 10 24.90 25.09 -40.31
C VAL A 10 23.94 25.34 -39.15
N LEU A 11 23.21 26.45 -39.16
CA LEU A 11 22.21 26.75 -38.13
C LEU A 11 21.05 25.74 -38.14
N GLU A 12 20.61 25.31 -39.32
CA GLU A 12 19.55 24.31 -39.47
C GLU A 12 20.00 22.94 -38.95
N GLU A 13 21.24 22.53 -39.23
CA GLU A 13 21.82 21.29 -38.69
C GLU A 13 21.89 21.32 -37.16
N ILE A 14 22.39 22.42 -36.57
CA ILE A 14 22.43 22.59 -35.10
C ILE A 14 21.02 22.55 -34.50
N GLN A 15 20.05 23.20 -35.14
CA GLN A 15 18.67 23.20 -34.66
C GLN A 15 18.07 21.78 -34.68
N GLN A 16 18.37 21.01 -35.72
CA GLN A 16 17.91 19.62 -35.83
C GLN A 16 18.55 18.74 -34.75
N GLU A 17 19.84 18.89 -34.48
CA GLU A 17 20.52 18.17 -33.39
C GLU A 17 19.94 18.50 -32.02
N LEU A 18 19.66 19.77 -31.74
CA LEU A 18 19.06 20.20 -30.49
C LEU A 18 17.68 19.58 -30.28
N ILE A 19 16.84 19.54 -31.32
CA ILE A 19 15.52 18.90 -31.24
C ILE A 19 15.65 17.40 -30.93
N LEU A 20 16.59 16.71 -31.58
CA LEU A 20 16.84 15.28 -31.33
C LEU A 20 17.33 15.03 -29.90
N GLN A 21 18.19 15.91 -29.38
CA GLN A 21 18.66 15.83 -27.99
C GLN A 21 17.52 16.05 -27.00
N GLU A 22 16.68 17.07 -27.21
CA GLU A 22 15.50 17.32 -26.37
C GLU A 22 14.55 16.11 -26.35
N GLN A 23 14.28 15.52 -27.52
CA GLN A 23 13.46 14.32 -27.63
C GLN A 23 14.08 13.13 -26.87
N SER A 24 15.38 12.90 -27.02
CA SER A 24 16.09 11.84 -26.31
C SER A 24 16.03 12.01 -24.78
N VAL A 25 16.11 13.25 -24.28
CA VAL A 25 16.02 13.54 -22.84
C VAL A 25 14.62 13.21 -22.31
N ILE A 26 13.58 13.57 -23.07
CA ILE A 26 12.19 13.25 -22.70
C ILE A 26 11.99 11.73 -22.68
N GLU A 27 12.44 11.02 -23.72
CA GLU A 27 12.32 9.56 -23.80
C GLU A 27 13.07 8.82 -22.67
N GLU A 28 14.24 9.32 -22.24
CA GLU A 28 14.97 8.77 -21.11
C GLU A 28 14.22 8.97 -19.79
N TYR A 29 13.64 10.16 -19.60
CA TYR A 29 12.85 10.49 -18.42
C TYR A 29 11.59 9.62 -18.34
N GLU A 30 10.84 9.51 -19.43
CA GLU A 30 9.62 8.69 -19.49
C GLU A 30 9.93 7.22 -19.22
N ARG A 31 11.03 6.69 -19.77
CA ARG A 31 11.47 5.31 -19.52
C ARG A 31 11.86 5.08 -18.06
N SER A 32 12.53 6.04 -17.44
CA SER A 32 12.88 5.97 -16.02
C SER A 32 11.64 5.99 -15.16
N GLN A 33 10.68 6.87 -15.48
CA GLN A 33 9.40 6.94 -14.79
C GLN A 33 8.61 5.63 -14.92
N GLN A 34 8.56 5.05 -16.12
CA GLN A 34 7.89 3.76 -16.34
C GLN A 34 8.54 2.66 -15.51
N PHE A 35 9.87 2.62 -15.42
CA PHE A 35 10.57 1.65 -14.58
C PHE A 35 10.24 1.82 -13.09
N ASP A 36 10.21 3.06 -12.59
CA ASP A 36 9.84 3.35 -11.21
C ASP A 36 8.39 2.92 -10.91
N GLU A 37 7.48 3.16 -11.85
CA GLU A 37 6.08 2.73 -11.76
C GLU A 37 5.96 1.19 -11.76
N GLU A 38 6.64 0.50 -12.66
CA GLU A 38 6.68 -0.97 -12.71
C GLU A 38 7.23 -1.57 -11.41
N CYS A 39 8.28 -0.95 -10.84
CA CYS A 39 8.86 -1.36 -9.57
C CYS A 39 7.85 -1.19 -8.42
N LEU A 40 7.18 -0.03 -8.34
CA LEU A 40 6.15 0.23 -7.35
C LEU A 40 4.99 -0.76 -7.49
N ASN A 41 4.52 -1.00 -8.70
CA ASN A 41 3.44 -1.96 -8.98
C ASN A 41 3.83 -3.38 -8.55
N ALA A 42 5.06 -3.82 -8.85
CA ALA A 42 5.53 -5.14 -8.39
C ALA A 42 5.61 -5.25 -6.85
N MET A 43 5.96 -4.16 -6.15
CA MET A 43 5.91 -4.11 -4.68
C MET A 43 4.47 -4.19 -4.15
N LEU A 44 3.52 -3.52 -4.81
CA LEU A 44 2.09 -3.58 -4.48
C LEU A 44 1.51 -4.97 -4.75
N ASP A 45 1.84 -5.60 -5.88
CA ASP A 45 1.43 -6.98 -6.20
C ASP A 45 1.93 -7.97 -5.14
N GLY A 46 3.15 -7.77 -4.62
CA GLY A 46 3.68 -8.53 -3.50
C GLY A 46 2.92 -8.34 -2.18
N LEU A 47 2.27 -7.18 -2.02
CA LEU A 47 1.40 -6.85 -0.89
C LEU A 47 -0.01 -7.44 -1.07
N ASP A 48 -0.60 -7.32 -2.26
CA ASP A 48 -1.92 -7.85 -2.63
C ASP A 48 -1.93 -9.39 -2.67
N ALA A 49 -0.81 -10.03 -3.00
CA ALA A 49 -0.64 -11.48 -2.85
C ALA A 49 -0.75 -11.96 -1.39
N SER A 50 -0.63 -11.03 -0.43
CA SER A 50 -0.97 -11.28 0.97
C SER A 50 -2.39 -10.76 1.24
N ASP A 51 -3.37 -11.52 0.78
CA ASP A 51 -4.78 -11.43 1.21
C ASP A 51 -4.94 -11.85 2.70
N LYS A 52 -3.92 -11.57 3.51
CA LYS A 52 -3.74 -11.97 4.89
C LYS A 52 -3.88 -10.73 5.76
N ILE A 53 -4.67 -10.87 6.80
CA ILE A 53 -4.91 -9.79 7.73
C ILE A 53 -3.74 -9.75 8.73
N ILE A 54 -2.99 -8.66 8.80
CA ILE A 54 -1.96 -8.49 9.82
C ILE A 54 -2.63 -8.42 11.20
N CYS A 55 -2.11 -9.17 12.17
CA CYS A 55 -2.63 -9.17 13.53
C CYS A 55 -2.47 -7.79 14.18
N PRO A 56 -3.58 -7.13 14.56
CA PRO A 56 -3.50 -5.77 15.09
C PRO A 56 -2.91 -5.71 16.51
N ALA A 57 -2.97 -6.81 17.27
CA ALA A 57 -2.39 -6.89 18.62
C ALA A 57 -0.85 -6.91 18.60
N CYS A 58 -0.23 -7.68 17.70
CA CYS A 58 1.23 -7.82 17.65
C CYS A 58 1.91 -7.05 16.50
N ARG A 59 1.15 -6.62 15.50
CA ARG A 59 1.60 -5.90 14.29
C ARG A 59 2.75 -6.57 13.53
N LYS A 60 2.89 -7.90 13.68
CA LYS A 60 4.02 -8.68 13.14
C LYS A 60 3.58 -9.91 12.36
N ASN A 61 2.62 -10.65 12.90
CA ASN A 61 2.17 -11.91 12.34
C ASN A 61 0.80 -11.76 11.68
N ASN A 62 0.49 -12.61 10.70
CA ASN A 62 -0.84 -12.65 10.10
C ASN A 62 -1.84 -13.40 10.99
N LEU A 63 -3.10 -13.00 10.92
CA LEU A 63 -4.24 -13.75 11.43
C LEU A 63 -4.56 -14.91 10.50
N THR A 64 -5.16 -15.95 11.05
CA THR A 64 -5.66 -17.10 10.29
C THR A 64 -7.02 -17.46 10.84
N VAL A 65 -8.02 -17.60 9.97
CA VAL A 65 -9.36 -18.02 10.40
C VAL A 65 -9.56 -19.50 10.09
N ARG A 66 -9.87 -20.30 11.11
CA ARG A 66 -10.16 -21.73 10.97
C ARG A 66 -11.32 -22.10 11.89
N ASN A 67 -12.32 -22.79 11.34
CA ASN A 67 -13.49 -23.26 12.09
C ASN A 67 -14.16 -22.16 12.93
N HIS A 68 -14.30 -20.94 12.39
CA HIS A 68 -14.85 -19.76 13.07
C HIS A 68 -14.01 -19.18 14.23
N PHE A 69 -12.77 -19.65 14.37
CA PHE A 69 -11.79 -19.07 15.29
C PHE A 69 -10.71 -18.31 14.53
N VAL A 70 -10.28 -17.19 15.09
CA VAL A 70 -9.19 -16.36 14.56
C VAL A 70 -7.98 -16.55 15.45
N PHE A 71 -6.85 -16.93 14.84
CA PHE A 71 -5.61 -17.24 15.55
C PHE A 71 -4.45 -16.37 15.08
N CYS A 72 -3.51 -16.11 15.98
CA CYS A 72 -2.22 -15.52 15.67
C CYS A 72 -1.08 -16.22 16.42
N GLN A 73 0.11 -16.24 15.84
CA GLN A 73 1.33 -16.76 16.48
C GLN A 73 1.77 -15.97 17.72
N CYS A 74 1.21 -14.78 17.97
CA CYS A 74 1.43 -14.04 19.22
C CYS A 74 0.59 -14.57 20.40
N GLY A 75 -0.26 -15.57 20.18
CA GLY A 75 -1.16 -16.11 21.21
C GLY A 75 -2.59 -15.54 21.19
N LEU A 76 -2.93 -14.67 20.23
CA LEU A 76 -4.31 -14.23 20.04
C LEU A 76 -5.14 -15.41 19.54
N CYS A 77 -6.26 -15.67 20.21
CA CYS A 77 -7.24 -16.67 19.86
C CYS A 77 -8.62 -16.12 20.24
N ILE A 78 -9.45 -15.80 19.26
CA ILE A 78 -10.81 -15.28 19.48
C ILE A 78 -11.81 -16.14 18.68
N GLY A 79 -12.93 -16.47 19.29
CA GLY A 79 -14.02 -17.25 18.67
C GLY A 79 -15.22 -16.35 18.42
N THR A 80 -15.84 -16.46 17.25
CA THR A 80 -17.12 -15.80 16.99
C THR A 80 -17.92 -16.64 16.00
N GLU A 81 -19.19 -16.90 16.29
CA GLU A 81 -20.02 -17.73 15.43
C GLU A 81 -20.14 -17.13 14.01
N GLY A 82 -19.94 -17.96 12.98
CA GLY A 82 -20.00 -17.53 11.59
C GLY A 82 -18.87 -16.58 11.17
N MET A 83 -17.73 -16.59 11.87
CA MET A 83 -16.57 -15.80 11.46
C MET A 83 -15.90 -16.39 10.22
N THR A 84 -15.60 -15.53 9.24
CA THR A 84 -14.81 -15.84 8.03
C THR A 84 -13.68 -14.81 7.87
N GLU A 85 -12.72 -15.07 6.98
CA GLU A 85 -11.62 -14.14 6.71
C GLU A 85 -12.15 -12.81 6.16
N GLU A 86 -13.12 -12.85 5.25
CA GLU A 86 -13.73 -11.66 4.65
C GLU A 86 -14.50 -10.85 5.69
N LYS A 87 -15.29 -11.50 6.55
CA LYS A 87 -16.04 -10.83 7.61
C LYS A 87 -15.10 -10.16 8.63
N LEU A 88 -13.98 -10.82 8.95
CA LEU A 88 -12.95 -10.27 9.83
C LEU A 88 -12.30 -9.04 9.20
N ARG A 89 -11.94 -9.12 7.92
CA ARG A 89 -11.36 -8.02 7.16
C ARG A 89 -12.29 -6.81 7.16
N SER A 90 -13.54 -6.99 6.70
CA SER A 90 -14.49 -5.88 6.60
C SER A 90 -14.76 -5.24 7.96
N LEU A 91 -14.83 -6.03 9.04
CA LEU A 91 -15.05 -5.48 10.39
C LEU A 91 -13.85 -4.63 10.86
N LEU A 92 -12.63 -5.11 10.65
CA LEU A 92 -11.41 -4.36 11.01
C LEU A 92 -11.26 -3.09 10.17
N GLU A 93 -11.45 -3.19 8.86
CA GLU A 93 -11.39 -2.04 7.94
C GLU A 93 -12.44 -1.00 8.30
N GLN A 94 -13.69 -1.40 8.52
CA GLN A 94 -14.76 -0.49 8.91
C GLN A 94 -14.43 0.22 10.22
N THR A 95 -14.10 -0.53 11.27
CA THR A 95 -13.86 0.04 12.61
C THR A 95 -12.65 0.99 12.64
N VAL A 96 -11.56 0.65 11.96
CA VAL A 96 -10.37 1.51 11.85
C VAL A 96 -10.65 2.74 11.01
N THR A 97 -11.38 2.60 9.89
CA THR A 97 -11.75 3.72 9.02
C THR A 97 -12.66 4.70 9.74
N GLU A 98 -13.68 4.21 10.44
CA GLU A 98 -14.58 5.02 11.28
C GLU A 98 -13.81 5.80 12.36
N HIS A 99 -12.79 5.18 12.98
CA HIS A 99 -11.90 5.87 13.91
C HIS A 99 -11.07 6.96 13.22
N SER A 100 -10.50 6.66 12.04
CA SER A 100 -9.62 7.57 11.30
C SER A 100 -10.30 8.88 10.89
N HIS A 101 -11.62 8.85 10.67
CA HIS A 101 -12.41 10.06 10.38
C HIS A 101 -12.49 11.03 11.56
N ARG A 102 -12.26 10.54 12.80
CA ARG A 102 -12.42 11.31 14.04
C ARG A 102 -11.09 11.55 14.76
N CYS A 103 -10.07 10.76 14.47
CA CYS A 103 -8.80 10.77 15.17
C CYS A 103 -7.64 10.44 14.21
N SER A 104 -6.56 11.21 14.28
CA SER A 104 -5.35 10.97 13.49
C SER A 104 -4.38 9.97 14.13
N GLN A 105 -4.64 9.53 15.37
CA GLN A 105 -3.82 8.52 16.04
C GLN A 105 -4.15 7.12 15.53
N SER A 106 -3.17 6.23 15.58
CA SER A 106 -3.42 4.81 15.32
C SER A 106 -4.12 4.17 16.53
N PRO A 107 -5.22 3.42 16.32
CA PRO A 107 -5.91 2.74 17.42
C PRO A 107 -5.04 1.62 18.01
N GLU A 108 -5.19 1.39 19.31
CA GLU A 108 -4.58 0.28 20.03
C GLU A 108 -5.53 -0.91 20.14
N PHE A 109 -5.00 -2.10 19.92
CA PHE A 109 -5.75 -3.35 19.98
C PHE A 109 -5.28 -4.22 21.12
N THR A 110 -6.21 -4.65 21.95
CA THR A 110 -5.96 -5.52 23.10
C THR A 110 -6.89 -6.72 23.08
N VAL A 111 -6.38 -7.87 23.50
CA VAL A 111 -7.19 -9.08 23.67
C VAL A 111 -7.67 -9.15 25.11
N THR A 112 -8.98 -9.26 25.31
CA THR A 112 -9.58 -9.46 26.62
C THR A 112 -9.93 -10.93 26.79
N SER A 113 -9.32 -11.60 27.77
CA SER A 113 -9.72 -12.94 28.19
C SER A 113 -10.58 -12.85 29.45
N GLY A 114 -11.88 -13.08 29.33
CA GLY A 114 -12.78 -13.22 30.47
C GLY A 114 -12.58 -14.58 31.14
N MET A 115 -12.79 -14.67 32.46
CA MET A 115 -12.74 -15.95 33.18
C MET A 115 -13.85 -16.94 32.76
N GLU A 116 -14.89 -16.48 32.06
CA GLU A 116 -16.04 -17.27 31.59
C GLU A 116 -16.49 -16.96 30.15
N GLU A 117 -15.88 -15.96 29.49
CA GLU A 117 -16.28 -15.48 28.15
C GLU A 117 -15.21 -15.77 27.08
N GLU A 118 -15.69 -15.98 25.84
CA GLU A 118 -14.86 -16.10 24.65
C GLU A 118 -13.95 -14.86 24.52
N ALA A 119 -12.65 -15.10 24.33
CA ALA A 119 -11.70 -14.02 24.19
C ALA A 119 -12.10 -13.07 23.05
N SER A 120 -12.05 -11.77 23.32
CA SER A 120 -12.52 -10.73 22.42
C SER A 120 -11.40 -9.75 22.07
N LEU A 121 -11.47 -9.18 20.87
CA LEU A 121 -10.52 -8.16 20.40
C LEU A 121 -11.13 -6.77 20.59
N LEU A 122 -10.52 -5.97 21.45
CA LEU A 122 -10.96 -4.61 21.74
C LEU A 122 -10.08 -3.60 21.00
N MET A 123 -10.73 -2.62 20.37
CA MET A 123 -10.08 -1.43 19.80
C MET A 123 -10.26 -0.25 20.77
N SER A 124 -9.17 0.44 21.07
CA SER A 124 -9.14 1.63 21.93
C SER A 124 -8.35 2.76 21.27
N CYS A 125 -8.71 4.00 21.56
CA CYS A 125 -7.94 5.16 21.11
C CYS A 125 -6.91 5.50 22.20
N PRO A 126 -5.60 5.58 21.89
CA PRO A 126 -4.63 6.11 22.84
C PRO A 126 -4.91 7.60 23.07
N VAL A 127 -5.16 7.96 24.33
CA VAL A 127 -5.48 9.33 24.78
C VAL A 127 -4.23 10.19 24.84
#